data_AF-A0A849SWM5-F1
#
_entry.id   AF-A0A849SWM5-F1
#
_cell.length_a   1.000
_cell.length_b   1.000
_cell.length_c   1.000
_cell.angle_alpha   90.00
_cell.angle_beta   90.00
_cell.angle_gamma   90.00
#
_symmetry.space_group_name_H-M   'P 1'
#
loop_
_entity.id
_entity.type
_entity.pdbx_description
1 polymer ?
#
loop_
_entity_poly.entity_id
_entity_poly.type
_entity_poly.pdbx_seq_one_letter_code
_entity_poly.pdbx_strand_id
1 'polypeptide(L)'
;MLGIWGNHAGQFLSVVGWLIIVAFAIPITFWPFQWAKLVGWEIPQQTHLALYFGRCLGCVGGAVALFSILAANNPMVQPFYFKLLLTIWASMVILHIYGAIKKIQPILETLEIGFWLGLALLTLAFWPT
;
A
#
# COMPACT_ATOMS: atom_id res chain seq x y z
N MET A 1 -20.53 -7.34 -7.37
CA MET A 1 -20.80 -6.43 -8.50
C MET A 1 -19.65 -5.43 -8.53
N LEU A 2 -19.01 -5.24 -9.68
CA LEU A 2 -17.92 -4.27 -9.83
C LEU A 2 -18.52 -2.85 -9.74
N GLY A 3 -17.87 -1.94 -9.01
CA GLY A 3 -18.33 -0.56 -8.88
C GLY A 3 -19.62 -0.34 -8.07
N ILE A 4 -19.97 -1.25 -7.14
CA ILE A 4 -21.15 -1.08 -6.25
C ILE A 4 -21.17 0.25 -5.48
N TRP A 5 -19.99 0.83 -5.24
CA TRP A 5 -19.80 2.10 -4.56
C TRP A 5 -19.06 3.12 -5.46
N GLY A 6 -19.19 3.00 -6.79
CA GLY A 6 -18.48 3.84 -7.75
C GLY A 6 -18.71 5.35 -7.58
N ASN A 7 -19.89 5.77 -7.10
CA ASN A 7 -20.18 7.16 -6.76
C ASN A 7 -19.25 7.76 -5.68
N HIS A 8 -18.57 6.90 -4.92
CA HIS A 8 -17.62 7.28 -3.87
C HIS A 8 -16.15 7.06 -4.29
N ALA A 9 -15.88 6.84 -5.59
CA ALA A 9 -14.53 6.57 -6.09
C ALA A 9 -13.50 7.64 -5.69
N GLY A 10 -13.87 8.92 -5.78
CA GLY A 10 -13.00 10.01 -5.34
C GLY A 10 -12.72 9.99 -3.84
N GLN A 11 -13.75 9.75 -3.02
CA GLN A 11 -13.59 9.64 -1.57
C GLN A 11 -12.68 8.46 -1.19
N PHE A 12 -12.85 7.32 -1.87
CA PHE A 12 -11.99 6.15 -1.71
C PHE A 12 -10.52 6.49 -2.00
N LEU A 13 -10.20 7.11 -3.14
CA LEU A 13 -8.81 7.49 -3.48
C LEU A 13 -8.20 8.48 -2.48
N SER A 14 -8.99 9.43 -1.99
CA SER A 14 -8.55 10.40 -0.99
C SER A 14 -8.22 9.71 0.34
N VAL A 15 -9.13 8.88 0.85
CA VAL A 15 -8.95 8.14 2.11
C VAL A 15 -7.75 7.21 2.02
N VAL A 16 -7.66 6.40 0.96
CA VAL A 16 -6.53 5.49 0.74
C VAL A 16 -5.22 6.26 0.64
N GLY A 17 -5.18 7.37 -0.10
CA GLY A 17 -3.98 8.21 -0.19
C GLY A 17 -3.53 8.74 1.17
N TRP A 18 -4.44 9.32 1.96
CA TRP A 18 -4.09 9.80 3.30
C TRP A 18 -3.63 8.69 4.24
N LEU A 19 -4.28 7.52 4.20
CA LEU A 19 -3.86 6.37 4.98
C LEU A 19 -2.46 5.89 4.58
N ILE A 20 -2.16 5.80 3.28
CA ILE A 20 -0.80 5.44 2.82
C ILE A 20 0.22 6.45 3.33
N ILE A 21 -0.06 7.76 3.24
CA ILE A 21 0.86 8.80 3.73
C ILE A 21 1.18 8.60 5.21
N VAL A 22 0.14 8.51 6.05
CA VAL A 22 0.28 8.54 7.51
C VAL A 22 0.77 7.21 8.07
N ALA A 23 0.24 6.09 7.58
CA ALA A 23 0.53 4.77 8.13
C ALA A 23 1.79 4.12 7.54
N PHE A 24 2.16 4.48 6.30
CA PHE A 24 3.27 3.84 5.58
C PHE A 24 4.34 4.83 5.13
N ALA A 25 4.02 5.79 4.26
CA ALA A 25 5.03 6.62 3.61
C ALA A 25 5.88 7.44 4.59
N ILE A 26 5.24 8.21 5.48
CA ILE A 26 5.96 9.02 6.47
C ILE A 26 6.76 8.13 7.44
N PRO A 27 6.17 7.12 8.11
CA PRO A 27 6.92 6.25 9.00
C PRO A 27 8.11 5.55 8.31
N ILE A 28 7.93 5.02 7.11
CA ILE A 28 8.97 4.28 6.38
C ILE A 28 10.07 5.23 5.86
N THR A 29 9.73 6.45 5.45
CA THR A 29 10.73 7.45 5.00
C THR A 29 11.61 7.94 6.14
N PHE A 30 11.04 8.20 7.32
CA PHE A 30 11.80 8.84 8.41
C PHE A 30 12.33 7.83 9.44
N TRP A 31 11.56 6.77 9.73
CA TRP A 31 11.82 5.79 10.80
C TRP A 31 11.58 4.33 10.37
N PRO A 32 12.21 3.85 9.27
CA PRO A 32 11.90 2.54 8.70
C PRO A 32 12.14 1.37 9.67
N PHE A 33 13.12 1.45 10.57
CA PHE A 33 13.36 0.37 11.53
C PHE A 33 12.41 0.36 12.71
N GLN A 34 11.92 1.52 13.14
CA GLN A 34 10.86 1.59 14.15
C GLN A 34 9.57 1.02 13.58
N TRP A 35 9.26 1.34 12.32
CA TRP A 35 8.13 0.75 11.60
C TRP A 35 8.32 -0.76 11.42
N ALA A 36 9.49 -1.22 10.98
CA ALA A 36 9.79 -2.64 10.80
C ALA A 36 9.67 -3.43 12.12
N LYS A 37 10.15 -2.87 13.24
CA LYS A 37 9.95 -3.47 14.57
C LYS A 37 8.48 -3.56 14.95
N LEU A 38 7.68 -2.54 14.65
CA LEU A 38 6.24 -2.53 14.94
C LEU A 38 5.53 -3.71 14.26
N VAL A 39 5.93 -4.03 13.02
CA VAL A 39 5.36 -5.15 12.26
C VAL A 39 6.05 -6.49 12.52
N GLY A 40 6.97 -6.53 13.50
CA GLY A 40 7.57 -7.75 14.02
C GLY A 40 8.87 -8.20 13.33
N TRP A 41 9.51 -7.36 12.52
CA TRP A 41 10.82 -7.67 11.95
C TRP A 41 11.93 -7.58 12.99
N GLU A 42 12.85 -8.55 12.93
CA GLU A 42 14.14 -8.45 13.57
C GLU A 42 15.06 -7.54 12.75
N ILE A 43 15.75 -6.61 13.42
CA ILE A 43 16.63 -5.66 12.73
C ILE A 43 18.01 -6.30 12.53
N PRO A 44 18.53 -6.37 11.29
CA PRO A 44 19.83 -6.96 11.02
C PRO A 44 20.96 -6.12 11.63
N GLN A 45 22.11 -6.76 11.89
CA GLN A 45 23.32 -6.04 12.36
C GLN A 45 23.82 -5.01 11.35
N GLN A 46 23.80 -5.34 10.05
CA GLN A 46 24.13 -4.43 8.96
C GLN A 46 22.87 -3.74 8.46
N THR A 47 22.72 -2.46 8.77
CA THR A 47 21.45 -1.74 8.57
C THR A 47 21.44 -0.82 7.35
N HIS A 48 22.60 -0.40 6.81
CA HIS A 48 22.65 0.66 5.79
C HIS A 48 21.81 0.39 4.54
N LEU A 49 21.84 -0.84 4.01
CA LEU A 49 21.08 -1.20 2.81
C LEU A 49 19.57 -1.20 3.08
N ALA A 50 19.14 -1.82 4.17
CA ALA A 50 17.73 -1.88 4.56
C ALA A 50 17.17 -0.48 4.89
N LEU A 51 17.98 0.37 5.52
CA LEU A 51 17.64 1.77 5.78
C LEU A 51 17.42 2.51 4.47
N TYR A 52 18.38 2.39 3.54
CA TYR A 52 18.33 3.07 2.24
C TYR A 52 17.10 2.63 1.43
N PHE A 53 16.87 1.32 1.28
CA PHE A 53 15.70 0.81 0.56
C PHE A 53 14.39 1.13 1.25
N GLY A 54 14.32 1.07 2.58
CA GLY A 54 13.16 1.51 3.33
C GLY A 54 12.79 2.95 2.98
N ARG A 55 13.75 3.88 3.05
CA ARG A 55 13.50 5.28 2.71
C ARG A 55 13.04 5.50 1.28
N CYS A 56 13.66 4.80 0.33
CA CYS A 56 13.24 4.83 -1.07
C CYS A 56 11.79 4.36 -1.25
N LEU A 57 11.43 3.24 -0.60
CA LEU A 57 10.06 2.71 -0.63
C LEU A 57 9.06 3.70 -0.03
N GLY A 58 9.40 4.34 1.09
CA GLY A 58 8.57 5.38 1.71
C GLY A 58 8.32 6.57 0.77
N CYS A 59 9.37 7.05 0.08
CA CYS A 59 9.23 8.13 -0.90
C CYS A 59 8.36 7.73 -2.10
N VAL A 60 8.52 6.51 -2.63
CA VAL A 60 7.69 6.00 -3.73
C VAL A 60 6.24 5.84 -3.28
N GLY A 61 6.00 5.25 -2.11
CA GLY A 61 4.66 5.14 -1.52
C GLY A 61 4.02 6.51 -1.29
N GLY A 62 4.80 7.50 -0.84
CA GLY A 62 4.35 8.88 -0.68
C GLY A 62 3.95 9.53 -2.00
N ALA A 63 4.71 9.30 -3.08
CA ALA A 63 4.36 9.79 -4.41
C ALA A 63 3.03 9.17 -4.89
N VAL A 64 2.90 7.83 -4.83
CA VAL A 64 1.64 7.12 -5.19
C VAL A 64 0.46 7.68 -4.41
N ALA A 65 0.64 7.91 -3.11
CA ALA A 65 -0.40 8.42 -2.24
C ALA A 65 -0.81 9.87 -2.55
N LEU A 66 0.16 10.75 -2.79
CA LEU A 66 -0.08 12.14 -3.16
C LEU A 66 -0.90 12.22 -4.46
N PHE A 67 -0.49 11.48 -5.48
CA PHE A 67 -1.20 11.47 -6.75
C PHE A 67 -2.57 10.78 -6.64
N SER A 68 -2.77 9.83 -5.72
CA SER A 68 -4.11 9.30 -5.39
C SER A 68 -5.03 10.41 -4.85
N ILE A 69 -4.52 11.25 -3.94
CA ILE A 69 -5.27 12.40 -3.41
C ILE A 69 -5.59 13.41 -4.51
N LEU A 70 -4.65 13.68 -5.42
CA LEU A 70 -4.90 14.56 -6.56
C LEU A 70 -5.93 13.97 -7.54
N ALA A 71 -5.86 12.66 -7.80
CA ALA A 71 -6.79 11.95 -8.68
C ALA A 71 -8.21 11.87 -8.08
N ALA A 72 -8.36 11.95 -6.77
CA ALA A 72 -9.65 11.90 -6.08
C ALA A 72 -10.67 12.89 -6.65
N ASN A 73 -10.24 14.10 -7.03
CA ASN A 73 -11.12 15.17 -7.52
C ASN A 73 -11.16 15.27 -9.06
N ASN A 74 -10.60 14.30 -9.78
CA ASN A 74 -10.54 14.35 -11.24
C ASN A 74 -11.05 13.02 -11.86
N PRO A 75 -12.35 12.93 -12.19
CA PRO A 75 -12.97 11.72 -12.73
C PRO A 75 -12.27 11.14 -13.97
N MET A 76 -11.64 11.98 -14.79
CA MET A 76 -10.94 11.55 -16.00
C MET A 76 -9.73 10.66 -15.70
N VAL A 77 -9.05 10.88 -14.56
CA VAL A 77 -7.84 10.13 -14.19
C VAL A 77 -8.09 9.03 -13.17
N GLN A 78 -9.26 9.02 -12.52
CA GLN A 78 -9.61 7.99 -11.54
C GLN A 78 -9.47 6.56 -12.09
N PRO A 79 -9.96 6.20 -13.29
CA PRO A 79 -9.82 4.83 -13.79
C PRO A 79 -8.36 4.38 -13.94
N PHE A 80 -7.47 5.31 -14.31
CA PHE A 80 -6.03 5.03 -14.37
C PHE A 80 -5.47 4.75 -12.96
N TYR A 81 -5.82 5.59 -11.99
CA TYR A 81 -5.36 5.43 -10.61
C TYR A 81 -5.89 4.17 -9.94
N PHE A 82 -7.14 3.79 -10.20
CA PHE A 82 -7.70 2.52 -9.74
C PHE A 82 -6.95 1.32 -10.32
N LYS A 83 -6.59 1.35 -11.61
CA LYS A 83 -5.74 0.30 -12.21
C LYS A 83 -4.37 0.22 -11.53
N LEU A 84 -3.72 1.37 -11.32
CA LEU A 84 -2.42 1.43 -10.66
C LEU A 84 -2.48 0.83 -9.25
N LEU A 85 -3.44 1.25 -8.43
CA LEU A 85 -3.61 0.73 -7.07
C LEU A 85 -3.94 -0.76 -7.08
N LEU A 86 -4.85 -1.22 -7.95
CA LEU A 86 -5.18 -2.64 -8.07
C LEU A 86 -3.95 -3.48 -8.44
N THR A 87 -3.11 -2.99 -9.36
CA THR A 87 -1.84 -3.64 -9.70
C THR A 87 -0.91 -3.71 -8.50
N ILE A 88 -0.74 -2.63 -7.74
CA ILE A 88 0.09 -2.61 -6.53
C ILE A 88 -0.43 -3.62 -5.51
N TRP A 89 -1.74 -3.62 -5.22
CA TRP A 89 -2.34 -4.56 -4.26
C TRP A 89 -2.15 -6.02 -4.68
N ALA A 90 -2.38 -6.33 -5.95
CA ALA A 90 -2.15 -7.67 -6.49
C ALA A 90 -0.66 -8.08 -6.38
N SER A 91 0.26 -7.17 -6.69
CA SER A 91 1.70 -7.41 -6.53
C SER A 91 2.08 -7.66 -5.07
N MET A 92 1.53 -6.89 -4.13
CA MET A 92 1.76 -7.10 -2.69
C MET A 92 1.22 -8.45 -2.22
N VAL A 93 0.03 -8.86 -2.65
CA VAL A 93 -0.50 -10.22 -2.35
C VAL A 93 0.50 -11.30 -2.80
N ILE A 94 1.00 -11.21 -4.03
CA ILE A 94 1.96 -12.18 -4.57
C ILE A 94 3.25 -12.19 -3.76
N LEU A 95 3.80 -11.01 -3.44
CA LEU A 95 5.05 -10.87 -2.69
C LEU A 95 4.93 -11.46 -1.27
N HIS A 96 3.82 -11.18 -0.58
CA HIS A 96 3.60 -11.67 0.78
C HIS A 96 3.29 -13.17 0.81
N ILE A 97 2.62 -13.72 -0.21
CA ILE A 97 2.48 -15.17 -0.37
C ILE A 97 3.87 -15.81 -0.53
N TYR A 98 4.73 -15.23 -1.37
CA TYR A 98 6.10 -15.72 -1.54
C TYR A 98 6.87 -15.70 -0.22
N GLY A 99 6.82 -14.59 0.53
CA GLY A 99 7.48 -14.47 1.83
C GLY A 99 6.95 -15.45 2.88
N ALA A 100 5.63 -15.69 2.92
CA ALA A 100 4.99 -16.67 3.78
C ALA A 100 5.44 -18.11 3.45
N ILE A 101 5.45 -18.48 2.17
CA ILE A 101 5.92 -19.81 1.71
C ILE A 101 7.39 -20.02 2.10
N LYS A 102 8.23 -18.99 1.96
CA LYS A 102 9.65 -19.03 2.33
C LYS A 102 9.89 -18.91 3.84
N LYS A 103 8.86 -18.59 4.63
CA LYS A 103 8.95 -18.35 6.09
C LYS A 103 10.00 -17.31 6.46
N ILE A 104 10.13 -16.27 5.63
CA ILE A 104 11.12 -15.19 5.83
C ILE A 104 10.51 -13.94 6.47
N GLN A 105 9.19 -13.89 6.62
CA GLN A 105 8.47 -12.73 7.13
C GLN A 105 7.77 -13.05 8.46
N PRO A 106 7.59 -12.07 9.35
CA PRO A 106 6.84 -12.23 10.60
C PRO A 106 5.35 -12.53 10.35
N ILE A 107 4.63 -12.88 11.43
CA ILE A 107 3.21 -13.23 11.36
C ILE A 107 2.37 -12.07 10.84
N LEU A 108 2.67 -10.83 11.26
CA LEU A 108 1.89 -9.66 10.83
C LEU A 108 1.94 -9.50 9.31
N GLU A 109 3.13 -9.63 8.71
CA GLU A 109 3.35 -9.59 7.25
C GLU A 109 2.63 -10.74 6.53
N THR A 110 2.42 -11.88 7.19
CA THR A 110 1.61 -12.99 6.65
C THR A 110 0.12 -12.65 6.68
N LEU A 111 -0.35 -11.99 7.73
CA LEU A 111 -1.74 -11.47 7.79
C LEU A 111 -1.97 -10.38 6.73
N GLU A 112 -0.93 -9.67 6.31
CA GLU A 112 -1.05 -8.66 5.27
C GLU A 112 -1.52 -9.23 3.92
N ILE A 113 -1.36 -10.54 3.65
CA ILE A 113 -1.97 -11.17 2.45
C ILE A 113 -3.49 -10.89 2.42
N GLY A 114 -4.17 -11.07 3.55
CA GLY A 114 -5.59 -10.80 3.68
C GLY A 114 -5.91 -9.30 3.58
N PHE A 115 -5.06 -8.45 4.17
CA PHE A 115 -5.18 -6.99 4.07
C PHE A 115 -5.10 -6.51 2.61
N TRP A 116 -4.07 -6.92 1.87
CA TRP A 116 -3.87 -6.55 0.47
C TRP A 116 -4.99 -7.10 -0.44
N LEU A 117 -5.46 -8.33 -0.18
CA LEU A 117 -6.65 -8.88 -0.86
C LEU A 117 -7.89 -8.04 -0.56
N GLY A 118 -8.09 -7.64 0.69
CA GLY A 118 -9.18 -6.75 1.09
C GLY A 118 -9.13 -5.42 0.35
N LEU A 119 -7.96 -4.78 0.25
CA LEU A 119 -7.77 -3.55 -0.51
C LEU A 119 -8.04 -3.72 -2.01
N ALA A 120 -7.63 -4.85 -2.61
CA ALA A 120 -7.96 -5.17 -4.00
C ALA A 120 -9.47 -5.28 -4.21
N LEU A 121 -10.18 -5.99 -3.33
CA LEU A 121 -11.63 -6.13 -3.38
C LEU A 121 -12.35 -4.79 -3.17
N LEU A 122 -11.89 -3.97 -2.23
CA LEU A 122 -12.41 -2.61 -2.02
C LEU A 122 -12.18 -1.75 -3.27
N THR A 123 -10.99 -1.81 -3.87
CA THR A 123 -10.69 -1.09 -5.11
C THR A 123 -11.65 -1.49 -6.24
N LEU A 124 -12.01 -2.77 -6.35
CA LEU A 124 -13.03 -3.23 -7.31
C LEU A 124 -14.45 -2.79 -6.94
N ALA A 125 -14.78 -2.71 -5.65
CA ALA A 125 -16.10 -2.27 -5.17
C ALA A 125 -16.33 -0.77 -5.38
N PHE A 126 -15.30 0.06 -5.19
CA PHE A 126 -15.33 1.51 -5.41
C PHE A 126 -14.96 1.93 -6.84
N TRP A 127 -14.78 0.97 -7.75
CA TRP A 127 -14.36 1.25 -9.12
C TRP A 127 -15.24 2.32 -9.77
N PRO A 128 -14.66 3.36 -10.41
CA PRO A 128 -15.43 4.43 -11.04
C PRO A 128 -16.19 3.86 -12.24
N THR A 129 -17.52 3.94 -12.18
CA THR A 129 -18.47 3.52 -13.22
C THR A 129 -19.14 4.71 -13.85
#